data_AF-A0A3N0YC10-F1
#
_entry.id   AF-A0A3N0YC10-F1
#
_cell.length_a   1.000
_cell.length_b   1.000
_cell.length_c   1.000
_cell.angle_alpha   90.00
_cell.angle_beta   90.00
_cell.angle_gamma   90.00
#
_symmetry.space_group_name_H-M   'P 1'
#
loop_
_entity.id
_entity.type
_entity.pdbx_description
1 polymer ?
#
loop_
_entity_poly.entity_id
_entity_poly.type
_entity_poly.pdbx_seq_one_letter_code
_entity_poly.pdbx_strand_id
1 'polypeptide(L)'
;MKMKLRAAGGENHRCDLNSVNGTDRESGSRAAPLDKETVFEWFGLQLNPAGRVELLCGLLHMCQPLELRYLGACLEDLARRDFTVLRDFEIRANCPADLEGLVDVSDPVVLSKLLVYLSLLGSKSRECAAILFRTLSRMDAGMCAEPLPETVDQLLLLFTMGSLHPAFSFHQREELRAQLDRLQRWVCDIYLKIPCITLNKWQKIHGNLMFWTRIPK
;
A
#
# COMPACT_ATOMS: atom_id res chain seq x y z
N MET A 1 -44.69 8.89 15.34
CA MET A 1 -43.62 9.49 16.17
C MET A 1 -42.60 10.12 15.23
N LYS A 2 -42.60 11.44 15.11
CA LYS A 2 -41.59 12.21 14.35
C LYS A 2 -40.33 12.29 15.21
N MET A 3 -39.19 11.82 14.70
CA MET A 3 -37.89 12.18 15.25
C MET A 3 -36.99 12.71 14.14
N LYS A 4 -36.60 13.95 14.34
CA LYS A 4 -35.81 14.83 13.49
C LYS A 4 -34.39 14.76 14.03
N LEU A 5 -33.45 14.21 13.28
CA LEU A 5 -32.03 14.27 13.64
C LEU A 5 -31.35 15.32 12.75
N ARG A 6 -30.74 16.27 13.46
CA ARG A 6 -30.13 17.51 12.96
C ARG A 6 -28.87 17.19 12.18
N ALA A 7 -28.67 17.92 11.08
CA ALA A 7 -27.36 18.06 10.45
C ALA A 7 -26.41 18.75 11.45
N ALA A 8 -25.37 18.04 11.89
CA ALA A 8 -24.21 18.67 12.49
C ALA A 8 -23.29 19.07 11.33
N GLY A 9 -23.15 20.38 11.11
CA GLY A 9 -22.14 20.91 10.23
C GLY A 9 -20.76 20.58 10.80
N GLY A 10 -19.94 19.93 9.98
CA GLY A 10 -18.50 19.91 10.13
C GLY A 10 -17.96 20.69 8.94
N GLU A 11 -17.40 21.85 9.22
CA GLU A 11 -16.79 22.74 8.23
C GLU A 11 -15.73 21.99 7.43
N ASN A 12 -15.95 21.88 6.12
CA ASN A 12 -14.92 21.50 5.18
C ASN A 12 -13.80 22.54 5.29
N HIS A 13 -12.75 22.21 6.04
CA HIS A 13 -11.48 22.93 5.96
C HIS A 13 -10.88 22.61 4.59
N ARG A 14 -11.32 23.38 3.59
CA ARG A 14 -10.64 23.55 2.33
C ARG A 14 -9.27 24.11 2.68
N CYS A 15 -8.23 23.28 2.59
CA CYS A 15 -6.86 23.76 2.69
C CYS A 15 -6.57 24.58 1.42
N ASP A 16 -6.92 25.86 1.45
CA ASP A 16 -6.51 26.85 0.45
C ASP A 16 -5.01 27.14 0.63
N LEU A 17 -4.18 26.20 0.18
CA LEU A 17 -2.73 26.40 0.01
C LEU A 17 -2.52 27.11 -1.33
N ASN A 18 -2.81 28.41 -1.38
CA ASN A 18 -2.36 29.29 -2.47
C ASN A 18 -2.18 30.71 -1.93
N SER A 19 -1.00 31.00 -1.37
CA SER A 19 -0.52 32.38 -1.25
C SER A 19 0.97 32.43 -0.92
N VAL A 20 1.84 32.35 -1.93
CA VAL A 20 3.05 33.18 -2.01
C VAL A 20 3.35 33.49 -3.49
N ASN A 21 3.35 34.79 -3.80
CA ASN A 21 3.53 35.43 -5.11
C ASN A 21 4.97 35.37 -5.64
N GLY A 22 5.13 35.66 -6.94
CA GLY A 22 6.39 36.14 -7.50
C GLY A 22 6.44 36.17 -9.02
N THR A 23 5.87 37.20 -9.63
CA THR A 23 6.23 37.62 -10.99
C THR A 23 7.69 38.06 -10.99
N ASP A 24 8.57 37.34 -11.67
CA ASP A 24 9.73 37.93 -12.34
C ASP A 24 10.22 37.01 -13.46
N ARG A 25 10.47 37.64 -14.61
CA ARG A 25 10.93 37.04 -15.85
C ARG A 25 12.41 36.72 -15.72
N GLU A 26 12.78 35.44 -15.85
CA GLU A 26 14.14 35.08 -16.23
C GLU A 26 14.13 33.77 -17.04
N SER A 27 14.79 33.84 -18.19
CA SER A 27 14.97 32.79 -19.18
C SER A 27 15.91 31.71 -18.64
N GLY A 28 15.32 30.62 -18.17
CA GLY A 28 15.95 29.33 -17.96
C GLY A 28 14.89 28.27 -18.20
N SER A 29 15.26 27.07 -18.63
CA SER A 29 14.35 25.94 -18.77
C SER A 29 13.70 25.63 -17.41
N ARG A 30 12.64 26.36 -17.07
CA ARG A 30 11.82 26.10 -15.89
C ARG A 30 11.08 24.82 -16.22
N ALA A 31 11.48 23.74 -15.56
CA ALA A 31 10.64 22.56 -15.47
C ALA A 31 9.21 23.03 -15.18
N ALA A 32 8.26 22.59 -16.01
CA ALA A 32 6.88 22.97 -15.82
C ALA A 32 6.48 22.67 -14.36
N PRO A 33 5.78 23.59 -13.68
CA PRO A 33 5.34 23.34 -12.32
C PRO A 33 4.53 22.04 -12.30
N LEU A 34 4.88 21.14 -11.38
CA LEU A 34 4.15 19.89 -11.19
C LEU A 34 2.73 20.24 -10.75
N ASP A 35 1.76 19.90 -11.58
CA ASP A 35 0.35 20.08 -11.26
C ASP A 35 -0.07 19.12 -10.14
N LYS A 36 -0.58 19.69 -9.06
CA LYS A 36 -0.92 18.97 -7.83
C LYS A 36 -2.03 17.94 -8.10
N GLU A 37 -3.01 18.30 -8.92
CA GLU A 37 -4.15 17.44 -9.24
C GLU A 37 -3.70 16.23 -10.05
N THR A 38 -2.86 16.45 -11.06
CA THR A 38 -2.22 15.39 -11.85
C THR A 38 -1.43 14.41 -10.96
N VAL A 39 -0.69 14.91 -9.97
CA VAL A 39 0.09 14.04 -9.07
C VAL A 39 -0.83 13.16 -8.21
N PHE A 40 -1.93 13.70 -7.68
CA PHE A 40 -2.88 12.91 -6.90
C PHE A 40 -3.62 11.88 -7.74
N GLU A 41 -3.99 12.24 -8.97
CA GLU A 41 -4.63 11.32 -9.91
C GLU A 41 -3.68 10.17 -10.26
N TRP A 42 -2.43 10.48 -10.60
CA TRP A 42 -1.40 9.47 -10.83
C TRP A 42 -1.20 8.57 -9.61
N PHE A 43 -1.05 9.16 -8.41
CA PHE A 43 -0.84 8.42 -7.17
C PHE A 43 -2.02 7.50 -6.83
N GLY A 44 -3.25 7.99 -6.99
CA GLY A 44 -4.46 7.25 -6.60
C GLY A 44 -4.91 6.20 -7.63
N LEU A 45 -4.81 6.52 -8.92
CA LEU A 45 -5.38 5.71 -10.00
C LEU A 45 -4.34 4.87 -10.74
N GLN A 46 -3.11 5.35 -10.88
CA GLN A 46 -2.10 4.70 -11.72
C GLN A 46 -1.11 3.85 -10.91
N LEU A 47 -0.83 4.21 -9.65
CA LEU A 47 -0.01 3.38 -8.77
C LEU A 47 -0.84 2.28 -8.11
N ASN A 48 -0.35 1.04 -8.21
CA ASN A 48 -0.87 -0.08 -7.44
C ASN A 48 -0.56 0.11 -5.92
N PRO A 49 -1.21 -0.64 -5.02
CA PRO A 49 -1.01 -0.50 -3.58
C PRO A 49 0.46 -0.61 -3.15
N ALA A 50 1.23 -1.51 -3.76
CA ALA A 50 2.65 -1.70 -3.47
C ALA A 50 3.46 -0.44 -3.79
N GLY A 51 3.29 0.13 -5.00
CA GLY A 51 3.96 1.35 -5.43
C GLY A 51 3.58 2.57 -4.60
N ARG A 52 2.33 2.66 -4.13
CA ARG A 52 1.91 3.73 -3.22
C ARG A 52 2.66 3.67 -1.88
N VAL A 53 2.79 2.48 -1.29
CA VAL A 53 3.53 2.29 -0.03
C VAL A 53 5.01 2.59 -0.23
N GLU A 54 5.62 2.06 -1.30
CA GLU A 54 7.03 2.29 -1.62
C GLU A 54 7.33 3.79 -1.80
N LEU A 55 6.50 4.50 -2.56
CA LEU A 55 6.65 5.94 -2.76
C LEU A 55 6.48 6.72 -1.45
N LEU A 56 5.41 6.46 -0.69
CA LEU A 56 5.17 7.16 0.58
C LEU A 56 6.31 6.93 1.57
N CYS A 57 6.76 5.69 1.72
CA CYS A 57 7.93 5.38 2.53
C CYS A 57 9.16 6.15 2.02
N GLY A 58 9.43 6.14 0.71
CA GLY A 58 10.54 6.90 0.11
C GLY A 58 10.49 8.39 0.41
N LEU A 59 9.31 9.02 0.28
CA LEU A 59 9.10 10.43 0.62
C LEU A 59 9.34 10.70 2.11
N LEU A 60 8.83 9.84 2.99
CA LEU A 60 9.04 9.97 4.44
C LEU A 60 10.52 9.89 4.83
N HIS A 61 11.34 9.09 4.13
CA HIS A 61 12.79 9.04 4.39
C HIS A 61 13.51 10.36 4.06
N MET A 62 12.91 11.23 3.25
CA MET A 62 13.47 12.55 2.90
C MET A 62 13.02 13.66 3.86
N CYS A 63 12.03 13.38 4.73
CA CYS A 63 11.48 14.35 5.68
C CYS A 63 12.40 14.59 6.89
N GLN A 64 12.34 15.80 7.44
CA GLN A 64 13.05 16.17 8.67
C GLN A 64 12.34 15.61 9.92
N PRO A 65 13.04 15.47 11.07
CA PRO A 65 12.43 14.90 12.28
C PRO A 65 11.16 15.63 12.78
N LEU A 66 11.09 16.96 12.61
CA LEU A 66 9.90 17.76 12.98
C LEU A 66 8.72 17.49 12.03
N GLU A 67 9.00 17.33 10.74
CA GLU A 67 7.99 17.00 9.72
C GLU A 67 7.43 15.60 9.98
N LEU A 68 8.30 14.63 10.26
CA LEU A 68 7.90 13.27 10.61
C LEU A 68 7.01 13.23 11.86
N ARG A 69 7.32 14.05 12.87
CA ARG A 69 6.48 14.15 14.08
C ARG A 69 5.10 14.69 13.75
N TYR A 70 5.01 15.72 12.91
CA TYR A 70 3.74 16.29 12.46
C TYR A 70 2.94 15.29 11.61
N LEU A 71 3.58 14.65 10.63
CA LEU A 71 2.96 13.64 9.77
C LEU A 71 2.46 12.43 10.58
N GLY A 72 3.19 12.04 11.63
CA GLY A 72 2.73 11.01 12.57
C GLY A 72 1.37 11.34 13.20
N ALA A 73 1.19 12.57 13.69
CA ALA A 73 -0.10 13.01 14.24
C ALA A 73 -1.23 13.01 13.19
N CYS A 74 -0.92 13.40 11.95
CA CYS A 74 -1.89 13.33 10.84
C CYS A 74 -2.28 11.87 10.51
N LEU A 75 -1.31 10.96 10.49
CA LEU A 75 -1.55 9.53 10.23
C LEU A 75 -2.37 8.89 11.35
N GLU A 76 -2.09 9.22 12.61
CA GLU A 76 -2.88 8.77 13.77
C GLU A 76 -4.34 9.23 13.67
N ASP A 77 -4.56 10.47 13.23
CA ASP A 77 -5.91 11.02 13.04
C ASP A 77 -6.69 10.28 11.94
N LEU A 78 -6.05 10.03 10.80
CA LEU A 78 -6.62 9.28 9.68
C LEU A 78 -6.94 7.82 10.07
N ALA A 79 -6.02 7.16 10.77
CA ALA A 79 -6.15 5.74 11.13
C ALA A 79 -7.15 5.48 12.28
N ARG A 80 -7.56 6.52 13.02
CA ARG A 80 -8.45 6.38 14.19
C ARG A 80 -9.77 5.69 13.88
N ARG A 81 -10.27 5.79 12.65
CA ARG A 81 -11.56 5.22 12.23
C ARG A 81 -11.60 3.70 12.30
N ASP A 82 -10.50 3.04 11.95
CA ASP A 82 -10.42 1.59 11.86
C ASP A 82 -9.78 0.94 13.10
N PHE A 83 -9.30 1.76 14.04
CA PHE A 83 -8.58 1.32 15.24
C PHE A 83 -9.31 0.21 16.02
N THR A 84 -10.62 0.37 16.27
CA THR A 84 -11.38 -0.60 17.08
C THR A 84 -11.49 -1.97 16.41
N VAL A 85 -11.59 -1.99 15.09
CA VAL A 85 -11.70 -3.24 14.31
C VAL A 85 -10.36 -3.96 14.23
N LEU A 86 -9.28 -3.20 14.09
CA LEU A 86 -7.93 -3.74 13.89
C LEU A 86 -7.24 -4.17 15.18
N ARG A 87 -7.69 -3.70 16.35
CA ARG A 87 -7.05 -3.97 17.65
C ARG A 87 -6.81 -5.45 17.92
N ASP A 88 -7.81 -6.31 17.69
CA ASP A 88 -7.66 -7.75 17.94
C ASP A 88 -6.66 -8.40 16.97
N PHE A 89 -6.59 -7.90 15.74
CA PHE A 89 -5.62 -8.36 14.76
C PHE A 89 -4.20 -7.88 15.09
N GLU A 90 -4.05 -6.67 15.65
CA GLU A 90 -2.77 -6.14 16.10
C GLU A 90 -2.19 -6.95 17.26
N ILE A 91 -3.03 -7.34 18.22
CA ILE A 91 -2.63 -8.23 19.32
C ILE A 91 -2.10 -9.56 18.77
N ARG A 92 -2.83 -10.18 17.85
CA ARG A 92 -2.40 -11.45 17.22
C ARG A 92 -1.17 -11.29 16.33
N ALA A 93 -1.05 -10.18 15.61
CA ALA A 93 0.11 -9.88 14.77
C ALA A 93 1.41 -9.74 15.57
N ASN A 94 1.29 -9.41 16.85
CA ASN A 94 2.41 -9.29 17.79
C ASN A 94 2.47 -10.45 18.80
N CYS A 95 1.81 -11.57 18.50
CA CYS A 95 1.83 -12.79 19.30
C CYS A 95 2.47 -13.94 18.49
N PRO A 96 3.63 -14.48 18.89
CA PRO A 96 4.31 -15.56 18.17
C PRO A 96 3.43 -16.80 17.91
N ALA A 97 2.64 -17.22 18.90
CA ALA A 97 1.80 -18.41 18.82
C ALA A 97 0.72 -18.30 17.73
N ASP A 98 0.17 -17.10 17.52
CA ASP A 98 -0.85 -16.85 16.48
C ASP A 98 -0.26 -16.81 15.07
N LEU A 99 1.05 -16.55 14.95
CA LEU A 99 1.78 -16.46 13.67
C LEU A 99 2.25 -17.83 13.17
N GLU A 100 2.61 -18.75 14.08
CA GLU A 100 3.07 -20.10 13.72
C GLU A 100 2.01 -20.91 12.96
N GLY A 101 0.73 -20.57 13.12
CA GLY A 101 -0.37 -21.19 12.39
C GLY A 101 -0.48 -20.78 10.91
N LEU A 102 0.32 -19.82 10.43
CA LEU A 102 0.32 -19.34 9.04
C LEU A 102 1.29 -20.16 8.20
N VAL A 103 0.90 -21.38 7.83
CA VAL A 103 1.79 -22.35 7.17
C VAL A 103 1.62 -22.37 5.66
N ASP A 104 0.38 -22.23 5.16
CA ASP A 104 0.05 -22.35 3.74
C ASP A 104 -0.14 -20.99 3.07
N VAL A 105 0.94 -20.47 2.50
CA VAL A 105 1.00 -19.19 1.78
C VAL A 105 0.42 -19.24 0.37
N SER A 106 0.02 -20.43 -0.11
CA SER A 106 -0.72 -20.59 -1.37
C SER A 106 -2.22 -20.34 -1.19
N ASP A 107 -2.73 -20.40 0.04
CA ASP A 107 -4.12 -20.07 0.36
C ASP A 107 -4.32 -18.54 0.36
N PRO A 108 -5.21 -17.98 -0.49
CA PRO A 108 -5.50 -16.54 -0.52
C PRO A 108 -6.03 -15.99 0.81
N VAL A 109 -6.66 -16.82 1.65
CA VAL A 109 -7.13 -16.41 2.99
C VAL A 109 -5.94 -16.19 3.93
N VAL A 110 -4.97 -17.11 3.92
CA VAL A 110 -3.74 -16.98 4.69
C VAL A 110 -2.92 -15.79 4.19
N LEU A 111 -2.86 -15.57 2.88
CA LEU A 111 -2.20 -14.41 2.28
C LEU A 111 -2.80 -13.08 2.76
N SER A 112 -4.14 -12.98 2.74
CA SER A 112 -4.86 -11.81 3.26
C SER A 112 -4.58 -11.59 4.74
N LYS A 113 -4.54 -12.67 5.53
CA LYS A 113 -4.24 -12.61 6.97
C LYS A 113 -2.79 -12.18 7.25
N LEU A 114 -1.83 -12.66 6.45
CA LEU A 114 -0.42 -12.24 6.51
C LEU A 114 -0.27 -10.76 6.21
N LEU A 115 -0.99 -10.26 5.21
CA LEU A 115 -0.98 -8.85 4.86
C LEU A 115 -1.51 -7.97 6.01
N VAL A 116 -2.62 -8.37 6.62
CA VAL A 116 -3.16 -7.69 7.81
C VAL A 116 -2.16 -7.71 8.95
N TYR A 117 -1.57 -8.87 9.26
CA TYR A 117 -0.63 -9.00 10.37
C TYR A 117 0.65 -8.21 10.14
N LEU A 118 1.19 -8.22 8.92
CA LEU A 118 2.35 -7.41 8.57
C LEU A 118 2.07 -5.90 8.68
N SER A 119 0.85 -5.47 8.33
CA SER A 119 0.41 -4.07 8.46
C SER A 119 0.30 -3.60 9.91
N LEU A 120 0.07 -4.53 10.84
CA LEU A 120 -0.12 -4.27 12.27
C LEU A 120 1.07 -4.73 13.12
N LEU A 121 2.15 -5.17 12.49
CA LEU A 121 3.34 -5.64 13.17
C LEU A 121 4.04 -4.45 13.86
N GLY A 122 4.33 -4.59 15.15
CA GLY A 122 5.03 -3.55 15.89
C GLY A 122 6.47 -3.39 15.38
N SER A 123 6.93 -2.15 15.26
CA SER A 123 8.28 -1.82 14.75
C SER A 123 9.43 -2.47 15.54
N LYS A 124 9.19 -2.87 16.79
CA LYS A 124 10.17 -3.52 17.67
C LYS A 124 9.96 -5.02 17.82
N SER A 125 8.93 -5.59 17.20
CA SER A 125 8.52 -7.00 17.36
C SER A 125 9.36 -7.94 16.50
N ARG A 126 10.65 -8.10 16.85
CA ARG A 126 11.61 -8.87 16.04
C ARG A 126 11.33 -10.37 16.00
N GLU A 127 10.80 -10.93 17.07
CA GLU A 127 10.45 -12.35 17.15
C GLU A 127 9.32 -12.68 16.17
N CYS A 128 8.23 -11.89 16.22
CA CYS A 128 7.11 -12.00 15.28
C CYS A 128 7.55 -11.75 13.83
N ALA A 129 8.40 -10.73 13.62
CA ALA A 129 9.00 -10.47 12.31
C ALA A 129 9.80 -11.68 11.79
N ALA A 130 10.54 -12.38 12.64
CA ALA A 130 11.30 -13.56 12.24
C ALA A 130 10.39 -14.74 11.84
N ILE A 131 9.24 -14.93 12.51
CA ILE A 131 8.26 -15.96 12.13
C ILE A 131 7.63 -15.61 10.78
N LEU A 132 7.15 -14.36 10.63
CA LEU A 132 6.60 -13.86 9.37
C LEU A 132 7.61 -13.98 8.23
N PHE A 133 8.88 -13.62 8.47
CA PHE A 133 9.95 -13.78 7.48
C PHE A 133 10.07 -15.24 7.04
N ARG A 134 10.15 -16.20 7.97
CA ARG A 134 10.26 -17.63 7.64
C ARG A 134 9.07 -18.11 6.82
N THR A 135 7.87 -17.63 7.10
CA THR A 135 6.66 -17.94 6.32
C THR A 135 6.76 -17.36 4.91
N LEU A 136 7.15 -16.09 4.76
CA LEU A 136 7.31 -15.42 3.47
C LEU A 136 8.45 -16.02 2.62
N SER A 137 9.57 -16.41 3.24
CA SER A 137 10.72 -16.98 2.52
C SER A 137 10.43 -18.34 1.87
N ARG A 138 9.37 -19.04 2.31
CA ARG A 138 8.92 -20.29 1.66
C ARG A 138 8.21 -20.05 0.33
N MET A 139 7.84 -18.81 0.05
CA MET A 139 7.16 -18.44 -1.19
C MET A 139 8.20 -18.34 -2.31
N ASP A 140 7.98 -19.11 -3.38
CA ASP A 140 8.67 -18.90 -4.64
C ASP A 140 7.67 -18.38 -5.68
N ALA A 141 8.09 -17.38 -6.45
CA ALA A 141 7.25 -16.74 -7.47
C ALA A 141 6.75 -17.73 -8.53
N GLY A 142 7.45 -18.86 -8.72
CA GLY A 142 7.06 -19.94 -9.61
C GLY A 142 5.95 -20.87 -9.10
N MET A 143 5.52 -20.76 -7.84
CA MET A 143 4.57 -21.70 -7.22
C MET A 143 3.10 -21.39 -7.51
N CYS A 144 2.79 -20.19 -8.00
CA CYS A 144 1.42 -19.84 -8.40
C CYS A 144 1.23 -20.27 -9.85
N ALA A 145 0.59 -21.43 -10.08
CA ALA A 145 0.41 -22.00 -11.42
C ALA A 145 -0.41 -21.10 -12.37
N GLU A 146 -1.17 -20.13 -11.86
CA GLU A 146 -1.79 -19.00 -12.57
C GLU A 146 -2.47 -18.11 -11.49
N PRO A 147 -1.77 -17.17 -10.85
CA PRO A 147 -2.38 -16.33 -9.84
C PRO A 147 -3.34 -15.36 -10.50
N LEU A 148 -4.52 -15.25 -9.90
CA LEU A 148 -5.45 -14.18 -10.20
C LEU A 148 -4.74 -12.83 -10.02
N PRO A 149 -5.06 -11.80 -10.82
CA PRO A 149 -4.44 -10.48 -10.71
C PRO A 149 -4.49 -9.90 -9.29
N GLU A 150 -5.58 -10.15 -8.56
CA GLU A 150 -5.77 -9.72 -7.18
C GLU A 150 -4.76 -10.36 -6.21
N THR A 151 -4.42 -11.64 -6.41
CA THR A 151 -3.41 -12.35 -5.63
C THR A 151 -2.03 -11.76 -5.89
N VAL A 152 -1.73 -11.39 -7.14
CA VAL A 152 -0.45 -10.77 -7.51
C VAL A 152 -0.26 -9.43 -6.80
N ASP A 153 -1.27 -8.56 -6.79
CA ASP A 153 -1.19 -7.27 -6.10
C ASP A 153 -1.01 -7.43 -4.58
N GLN A 154 -1.69 -8.40 -3.97
CA GLN A 154 -1.49 -8.73 -2.57
C GLN A 154 -0.07 -9.21 -2.27
N LEU A 155 0.47 -10.09 -3.13
CA LEU A 155 1.85 -10.58 -3.03
C LEU A 155 2.86 -9.43 -3.16
N LEU A 156 2.72 -8.60 -4.19
CA LEU A 156 3.57 -7.43 -4.40
C LEU A 156 3.55 -6.53 -3.17
N LEU A 157 2.36 -6.19 -2.66
CA LEU A 157 2.22 -5.36 -1.48
C LEU A 157 2.86 -6.00 -0.24
N LEU A 158 2.63 -7.29 -0.03
CA LEU A 158 3.17 -8.04 1.11
C LEU A 158 4.71 -8.02 1.12
N PHE A 159 5.34 -8.32 -0.02
CA PHE A 159 6.80 -8.27 -0.16
C PHE A 159 7.35 -6.85 -0.08
N THR A 160 6.67 -5.86 -0.65
CA THR A 160 7.05 -4.44 -0.51
C THR A 160 7.05 -4.03 0.96
N MET A 161 5.95 -4.26 1.69
CA MET A 161 5.87 -3.95 3.11
C MET A 161 6.95 -4.68 3.91
N GLY A 162 7.17 -5.97 3.64
CA GLY A 162 8.19 -6.76 4.33
C GLY A 162 9.61 -6.22 4.12
N SER A 163 9.94 -5.81 2.89
CA SER A 163 11.24 -5.21 2.56
C SER A 163 11.47 -3.83 3.19
N LEU A 164 10.40 -3.09 3.51
CA LEU A 164 10.46 -1.75 4.08
C LEU A 164 10.29 -1.73 5.61
N HIS A 165 9.73 -2.79 6.20
CA HIS A 165 9.26 -2.77 7.57
C HIS A 165 10.41 -2.82 8.60
N PRO A 166 10.44 -1.90 9.59
CA PRO A 166 11.59 -1.73 10.49
C PRO A 166 11.81 -2.87 11.50
N ALA A 167 10.80 -3.73 11.73
CA ALA A 167 10.95 -4.89 12.61
C ALA A 167 11.83 -5.99 12.00
N PHE A 168 11.99 -6.03 10.68
CA PHE A 168 12.89 -6.97 10.02
C PHE A 168 14.34 -6.49 10.11
N SER A 169 15.26 -7.44 10.21
CA SER A 169 16.69 -7.15 10.11
C SER A 169 17.04 -6.67 8.70
N PHE A 170 18.21 -6.05 8.56
CA PHE A 170 18.72 -5.64 7.25
C PHE A 170 18.76 -6.80 6.26
N HIS A 171 19.33 -7.95 6.66
CA HIS A 171 19.37 -9.17 5.84
C HIS A 171 17.99 -9.66 5.43
N GLN A 172 17.01 -9.68 6.36
CA GLN A 172 15.65 -10.11 6.05
C GLN A 172 15.01 -9.20 5.00
N ARG A 173 15.20 -7.87 5.11
CA ARG A 173 14.69 -6.90 4.16
C ARG A 173 15.31 -7.06 2.77
N GLU A 174 16.61 -7.31 2.69
CA GLU A 174 17.30 -7.55 1.42
C GLU A 174 16.79 -8.82 0.72
N GLU A 175 16.60 -9.92 1.45
CA GLU A 175 16.07 -11.15 0.85
C GLU A 175 14.63 -10.97 0.36
N LEU A 176 13.77 -10.35 1.18
CA LEU A 176 12.40 -10.02 0.76
C LEU A 176 12.37 -9.08 -0.44
N ARG A 177 13.34 -8.15 -0.54
CA ARG A 177 13.49 -7.29 -1.71
C ARG A 177 13.90 -8.09 -2.94
N ALA A 178 14.86 -9.00 -2.81
CA ALA A 178 15.26 -9.87 -3.90
C ALA A 178 14.10 -10.77 -4.36
N GLN A 179 13.23 -11.23 -3.45
CA GLN A 179 11.99 -11.94 -3.78
C GLN A 179 10.99 -11.04 -4.52
N LEU A 180 10.80 -9.79 -4.07
CA LEU A 180 9.95 -8.81 -4.76
C LEU A 180 10.42 -8.58 -6.20
N ASP A 181 11.72 -8.39 -6.42
CA ASP A 181 12.29 -8.16 -7.75
C ASP A 181 12.12 -9.39 -8.66
N ARG A 182 12.18 -10.61 -8.10
CA ARG A 182 11.86 -11.85 -8.82
C ARG A 182 10.38 -11.90 -9.21
N LEU A 183 9.49 -11.59 -8.28
CA LEU A 183 8.05 -11.56 -8.49
C LEU A 183 7.67 -10.53 -9.56
N GLN A 184 8.20 -9.31 -9.50
CA GLN A 184 7.94 -8.27 -10.49
C GLN A 184 8.39 -8.68 -11.89
N ARG A 185 9.59 -9.28 -12.02
CA ARG A 185 10.07 -9.83 -13.30
C ARG A 185 9.17 -10.94 -13.83
N TRP A 186 8.77 -11.85 -12.96
CA TRP A 186 7.87 -12.94 -13.31
C TRP A 186 6.51 -12.44 -13.79
N VAL A 187 5.95 -11.42 -13.13
CA VAL A 187 4.76 -10.71 -13.59
C VAL A 187 5.02 -10.10 -14.97
N CYS A 188 6.13 -9.39 -15.20
CA CYS A 188 6.44 -8.87 -16.53
C CYS A 188 6.52 -9.98 -17.60
N ASP A 189 7.15 -11.12 -17.30
CA ASP A 189 7.34 -12.24 -18.22
C ASP A 189 6.03 -12.93 -18.61
N ILE A 190 5.10 -13.09 -17.68
CA ILE A 190 3.76 -13.62 -17.98
C ILE A 190 3.01 -12.70 -18.94
N TYR A 191 3.05 -11.39 -18.68
CA TYR A 191 2.29 -10.43 -19.46
C TYR A 191 2.91 -10.19 -20.85
N LEU A 192 4.21 -10.44 -21.02
CA LEU A 192 4.89 -10.42 -22.32
C LEU A 192 4.73 -11.72 -23.13
N LYS A 193 4.33 -12.84 -22.50
CA LYS A 193 4.07 -14.14 -23.17
C LYS A 193 2.62 -14.34 -23.62
N ILE A 194 1.68 -13.47 -23.23
CA ILE A 194 0.32 -13.48 -23.77
C ILE A 194 0.36 -12.82 -25.17
N PRO A 195 0.02 -13.53 -26.27
CA PRO A 195 0.01 -12.93 -27.59
C PRO A 195 -0.93 -11.72 -27.61
N CYS A 196 -0.38 -10.60 -28.10
CA CYS A 196 -0.94 -9.25 -28.12
C CYS A 196 -2.31 -9.11 -28.79
N ILE A 197 -3.40 -9.62 -28.19
CA ILE A 197 -4.77 -9.37 -28.66
C ILE A 197 -5.57 -8.50 -27.68
N THR A 198 -5.11 -8.25 -26.44
CA THR A 198 -5.87 -7.43 -25.50
C THR A 198 -5.06 -6.44 -24.64
N LEU A 199 -3.97 -5.89 -25.17
CA LEU A 199 -3.35 -4.69 -24.57
C LEU A 199 -4.34 -3.50 -24.47
N ASN A 200 -5.32 -3.44 -25.39
CA ASN A 200 -6.39 -2.44 -25.35
C ASN A 200 -7.48 -2.70 -24.29
N LYS A 201 -7.43 -3.81 -23.55
CA LYS A 201 -8.40 -4.10 -22.49
C LYS A 201 -7.88 -3.75 -21.11
N TRP A 202 -6.58 -3.86 -20.84
CA TRP A 202 -6.01 -3.53 -19.51
C TRP A 202 -5.75 -2.02 -19.28
N GLN A 203 -5.34 -1.26 -20.31
CA GLN A 203 -5.43 0.22 -20.25
C GLN A 203 -6.88 0.70 -20.08
N LYS A 204 -7.86 -0.10 -20.53
CA LYS A 204 -9.29 0.21 -20.47
C LYS A 204 -9.97 -0.26 -19.19
N ILE A 205 -9.41 -1.24 -18.47
CA ILE A 205 -9.90 -1.69 -17.16
C ILE A 205 -9.41 -0.75 -16.05
N HIS A 206 -8.17 -0.25 -16.12
CA HIS A 206 -7.68 0.77 -15.17
C HIS A 206 -7.98 2.22 -15.59
N GLY A 207 -8.23 2.47 -16.88
CA GLY A 207 -8.60 3.80 -17.40
C GLY A 207 -10.10 4.03 -17.58
N ASN A 208 -10.98 3.10 -17.18
CA ASN A 208 -12.41 3.24 -17.47
C ASN A 208 -13.35 2.57 -16.45
N LEU A 209 -13.06 2.67 -15.15
CA LEU A 209 -14.03 2.35 -14.10
C LEU A 209 -14.85 3.60 -13.67
N MET A 210 -15.31 4.38 -14.65
CA MET A 210 -16.61 5.04 -14.52
C MET A 210 -17.68 3.95 -14.67
N PHE A 211 -18.18 3.40 -13.56
CA PHE A 211 -19.54 2.83 -13.36
C PHE A 211 -19.53 1.91 -12.13
N TRP A 212 -19.51 2.51 -10.94
CA TRP A 212 -20.16 1.93 -9.78
C TRP A 212 -21.28 2.86 -9.34
N THR A 213 -22.46 2.70 -9.93
CA THR A 213 -23.69 2.94 -9.18
C THR A 213 -24.55 1.69 -9.24
N ARG A 214 -24.92 1.24 -8.03
CA ARG A 214 -26.10 0.44 -7.67
C ARG A 214 -25.84 -1.00 -7.25
N ILE A 215 -25.64 -1.14 -5.94
CA ILE A 215 -26.00 -2.33 -5.15
C ILE A 215 -27.55 -2.40 -5.10
N PRO A 216 -28.21 -3.50 -5.50
CA PRO A 216 -29.53 -3.83 -4.98
C PRO A 216 -29.42 -4.69 -3.71
N LYS A 217 -30.40 -4.49 -2.84
CA LYS A 217 -30.59 -5.11 -1.52
C LYS A 217 -30.61 -6.63 -1.55
#